data_AF-X1V3M5-F1
#
_entry.id   AF-X1V3M5-F1
#
_cell.length_a   1.000
_cell.length_b   1.000
_cell.length_c   1.000
_cell.angle_alpha   90.00
_cell.angle_beta   90.00
_cell.angle_gamma   90.00
#
_symmetry.space_group_name_H-M   'P 1'
#
loop_
_entity.id
_entity.type
_entity.pdbx_description
1 polymer ?
#
loop_
_entity_poly.entity_id
_entity_poly.type
_entity_poly.pdbx_seq_one_letter_code
_entity_poly.pdbx_strand_id
1 'polypeptide(L)'
;MPDEILLEAFKLKNTSSWNIREARKRIFSDDNWEDYFKDIAYRPFDVRRIYYSDNLIDRPRREVMCNMLEENVGLITSRINRQASLGYFFITCCLTDRHILDNARDSTSLFPLYIYPDKNNNDLFNQHQTEKELNIQPALFDKLSSHYGQKPAPEEILYYIYGVFYSNIYRETYAEFLKIDFPRVPFTAVYD
;
A
#
# COMPACT_ATOMS: atom_id res chain seq x y z
N MET A 1 31.90 -9.30 13.03
CA MET A 1 32.01 -8.07 12.21
C MET A 1 31.70 -6.86 13.08
N PRO A 2 32.67 -5.96 13.31
CA PRO A 2 32.50 -4.70 14.05
C PRO A 2 31.44 -3.77 13.45
N ASP A 3 30.86 -2.89 14.26
CA ASP A 3 29.80 -1.97 13.83
C ASP A 3 30.34 -0.86 12.91
N GLU A 4 31.58 -0.43 13.13
CA GLU A 4 32.25 0.61 12.34
C GLU A 4 32.39 0.21 10.87
N ILE A 5 32.71 -1.07 10.62
CA ILE A 5 32.82 -1.61 9.26
C ILE A 5 31.47 -1.54 8.55
N LEU A 6 30.37 -1.84 9.24
CA LEU A 6 29.03 -1.77 8.67
C LEU A 6 28.60 -0.33 8.38
N LEU A 7 28.86 0.59 9.31
CA LEU A 7 28.57 2.00 9.14
C LEU A 7 29.27 2.56 7.90
N GLU A 8 30.55 2.22 7.71
CA GLU A 8 31.33 2.63 6.55
C GLU A 8 30.85 1.97 5.24
N ALA A 9 30.72 0.63 5.22
CA ALA A 9 30.37 -0.12 4.03
C ALA A 9 29.00 0.27 3.45
N PHE A 10 28.01 0.51 4.32
CA PHE A 10 26.64 0.86 3.92
C PHE A 10 26.34 2.36 4.01
N LYS A 11 27.34 3.20 4.32
CA LYS A 11 27.21 4.65 4.49
C LYS A 11 26.08 5.03 5.47
N LEU A 12 25.94 4.25 6.54
CA LEU A 12 24.92 4.44 7.56
C LEU A 12 25.38 5.47 8.59
N LYS A 13 24.42 6.10 9.26
CA LYS A 13 24.67 7.04 10.34
C LYS A 13 23.74 6.76 11.49
N ASN A 14 24.27 6.78 12.70
CA ASN A 14 23.43 6.78 13.90
C ASN A 14 22.67 8.11 13.96
N THR A 15 21.40 8.04 14.31
CA THR A 15 20.52 9.19 14.52
C THR A 15 20.03 9.20 15.97
N SER A 16 19.24 10.20 16.36
CA SER A 16 18.57 10.21 17.66
C SER A 16 17.54 9.09 17.81
N SER A 17 16.95 8.62 16.70
CA SER A 17 15.92 7.59 16.67
C SER A 17 16.44 6.19 16.32
N TRP A 18 17.66 6.08 15.79
CA TRP A 18 18.21 4.82 15.30
C TRP A 18 19.70 4.67 15.61
N ASN A 19 20.09 3.51 16.16
CA ASN A 19 21.48 3.19 16.48
C ASN A 19 21.80 1.77 16.00
N ILE A 20 22.90 1.60 15.26
CA ILE A 20 23.29 0.32 14.66
C ILE A 20 23.49 -0.78 15.70
N ARG A 21 24.10 -0.47 16.85
CA ARG A 21 24.41 -1.45 17.90
C ARG A 21 23.13 -2.00 18.51
N GLU A 22 22.18 -1.11 18.81
CA GLU A 22 20.88 -1.50 19.38
C GLU A 22 20.01 -2.23 18.36
N ALA A 23 19.97 -1.77 17.11
CA ALA A 23 19.25 -2.43 16.03
C ALA A 23 19.75 -3.86 15.83
N ARG A 24 21.07 -4.05 15.77
CA ARG A 24 21.69 -5.38 15.67
C ARG A 24 21.34 -6.24 16.88
N LYS A 25 21.49 -5.72 18.10
CA LYS A 25 21.16 -6.48 19.32
C LYS A 25 19.72 -6.99 19.29
N ARG A 26 18.76 -6.16 18.89
CA ARG A 26 17.33 -6.54 18.78
C ARG A 26 17.10 -7.60 17.71
N ILE A 27 17.72 -7.45 16.54
CA ILE A 27 17.61 -8.42 15.44
C ILE A 27 18.22 -9.78 15.84
N PHE A 28 19.40 -9.79 16.47
CA PHE A 28 20.05 -11.03 16.91
C PHE A 28 19.33 -11.73 18.08
N SER A 29 18.48 -11.02 18.82
CA SER A 29 17.68 -11.59 19.91
C SER A 29 16.30 -12.06 19.46
N ASP A 30 15.92 -11.84 18.20
CA ASP A 30 14.62 -12.23 17.67
C ASP A 30 14.73 -13.59 16.98
N ASP A 31 14.17 -14.63 17.61
CA ASP A 31 14.18 -15.98 17.07
C ASP A 31 13.33 -16.10 15.78
N ASN A 32 12.41 -15.16 15.53
CA ASN A 32 11.53 -15.12 14.36
C ASN A 32 11.99 -14.08 13.32
N TRP A 33 13.27 -13.70 13.31
CA TRP A 33 13.82 -12.70 12.39
C TRP A 33 13.53 -13.00 10.90
N GLU A 34 13.39 -14.27 10.51
CA GLU A 34 13.10 -14.66 9.13
C GLU A 34 11.71 -14.19 8.65
N ASP A 35 10.74 -14.05 9.56
CA ASP A 35 9.37 -13.66 9.23
C ASP A 35 9.27 -12.22 8.74
N TYR A 36 10.28 -11.40 9.02
CA TYR A 36 10.32 -10.01 8.59
C TYR A 36 10.70 -9.84 7.11
N PHE A 37 11.19 -10.88 6.42
CA PHE A 37 11.43 -10.76 4.99
C PHE A 37 10.13 -10.83 4.20
N LYS A 38 9.71 -9.69 3.67
CA LYS A 38 8.48 -9.54 2.89
C LYS A 38 8.79 -9.07 1.48
N ASP A 39 7.85 -9.29 0.57
CA ASP A 39 7.88 -8.70 -0.75
C ASP A 39 7.34 -7.26 -0.70
N ILE A 40 8.01 -6.37 -1.43
CA ILE A 40 7.62 -4.98 -1.61
C ILE A 40 7.65 -4.62 -3.09
N ALA A 41 6.55 -4.04 -3.57
CA ALA A 41 6.50 -3.38 -4.86
C ALA A 41 7.30 -2.07 -4.75
N TYR A 42 8.55 -2.13 -5.18
CA TYR A 42 9.46 -0.98 -5.14
C TYR A 42 9.12 0.00 -6.26
N ARG A 43 8.89 -0.49 -7.48
CA ARG A 43 8.40 0.26 -8.65
C ARG A 43 7.39 -0.62 -9.40
N PRO A 44 6.63 -0.09 -10.38
CA PRO A 44 5.68 -0.91 -11.13
C PRO A 44 6.46 -2.03 -11.81
N PHE A 45 6.01 -3.26 -11.58
CA PHE A 45 6.66 -4.48 -12.09
C PHE A 45 8.07 -4.76 -11.54
N ASP A 46 8.51 -4.08 -10.49
CA ASP A 46 9.78 -4.32 -9.77
C ASP A 46 9.46 -4.68 -8.31
N VAL A 47 9.27 -5.99 -8.07
CA VAL A 47 9.07 -6.55 -6.72
C VAL A 47 10.43 -6.93 -6.16
N ARG A 48 10.71 -6.47 -4.94
CA ARG A 48 11.95 -6.74 -4.21
C ARG A 48 11.65 -7.34 -2.86
N ARG A 49 12.65 -7.95 -2.25
CA ARG A 49 12.58 -8.36 -0.83
C ARG A 49 13.03 -7.21 0.06
N ILE A 50 12.28 -6.98 1.13
CA ILE A 50 12.59 -6.04 2.20
C ILE A 50 12.59 -6.78 3.53
N TYR A 51 13.45 -6.33 4.45
CA TYR A 51 13.34 -6.69 5.86
C TYR A 51 12.42 -5.69 6.57
N TYR A 52 11.13 -6.02 6.66
CA TYR A 52 10.07 -5.12 7.13
C TYR A 52 10.00 -5.03 8.65
N SER A 53 11.00 -4.40 9.28
CA SER A 53 11.13 -4.26 10.73
C SER A 53 11.42 -2.82 11.14
N ASP A 54 10.87 -2.39 12.27
CA ASP A 54 11.15 -1.06 12.87
C ASP A 54 12.62 -0.88 13.23
N ASN A 55 13.38 -1.98 13.32
CA ASN A 55 14.82 -1.93 13.56
C ASN A 55 15.61 -1.41 12.35
N LEU A 56 15.05 -1.42 11.14
CA LEU A 56 15.70 -0.96 9.91
C LEU A 56 14.87 0.04 9.10
N ILE A 57 13.55 0.12 9.34
CA ILE A 57 12.64 0.98 8.59
C ILE A 57 12.22 2.18 9.44
N ASP A 58 12.52 3.38 8.94
CA ASP A 58 12.16 4.65 9.59
C ASP A 58 10.64 4.90 9.61
N ARG A 59 9.94 4.53 8.52
CA ARG A 59 8.49 4.78 8.36
C ARG A 59 7.79 3.56 7.79
N PRO A 60 7.47 2.56 8.63
CA PRO A 60 6.83 1.32 8.19
C PRO A 60 5.38 1.53 7.75
N ARG A 61 4.70 2.58 8.24
CA ARG A 61 3.27 2.83 7.97
C ARG A 61 2.40 1.64 8.35
N ARG A 62 2.63 1.10 9.55
CA ARG A 62 1.97 -0.10 10.06
C ARG A 62 0.45 0.00 9.97
N GLU A 63 -0.12 1.15 10.31
CA GLU A 63 -1.55 1.47 10.18
C GLU A 63 -2.19 1.18 8.80
N VAL A 64 -1.41 1.08 7.72
CA VAL A 64 -1.91 0.68 6.39
C VAL A 64 -1.24 -0.60 5.91
N MET A 65 0.09 -0.70 6.06
CA MET A 65 0.90 -1.79 5.51
C MET A 65 0.65 -3.14 6.19
N CYS A 66 0.19 -3.16 7.44
CA CYS A 66 -0.18 -4.42 8.10
C CYS A 66 -1.22 -5.20 7.30
N ASN A 67 -2.14 -4.50 6.64
CA ASN A 67 -3.20 -5.11 5.84
C ASN A 67 -2.67 -5.82 4.58
N MET A 68 -1.44 -5.54 4.16
CA MET A 68 -0.79 -6.18 3.01
C MET A 68 0.22 -7.27 3.41
N LEU A 69 0.31 -7.61 4.70
CA LEU A 69 1.13 -8.73 5.17
C LEU A 69 0.43 -10.09 4.99
N GLU A 70 -0.91 -10.06 4.94
CA GLU A 70 -1.78 -11.18 4.58
C GLU A 70 -2.22 -11.08 3.11
N GLU A 71 -2.92 -12.10 2.60
CA GLU A 71 -3.47 -12.09 1.25
C GLU A 71 -4.43 -10.90 1.07
N ASN A 72 -4.03 -9.94 0.23
CA ASN A 72 -4.82 -8.75 -0.03
C ASN A 72 -4.49 -8.18 -1.42
N VAL A 73 -5.34 -7.29 -1.90
CA VAL A 73 -5.10 -6.49 -3.08
C VAL A 73 -5.29 -5.02 -2.73
N GLY A 74 -4.38 -4.16 -3.15
CA GLY A 74 -4.39 -2.75 -2.84
C GLY A 74 -4.35 -1.89 -4.10
N LEU A 75 -5.19 -0.86 -4.14
CA LEU A 75 -5.17 0.18 -5.15
C LEU A 75 -4.17 1.27 -4.71
N ILE A 76 -3.29 1.66 -5.62
CA ILE A 76 -2.30 2.69 -5.40
C ILE A 76 -2.69 3.89 -6.24
N THR A 77 -2.81 5.06 -5.60
CA THR A 77 -2.99 6.34 -6.30
C THR A 77 -2.31 7.47 -5.55
N SER A 78 -1.91 8.51 -6.27
CA SER A 78 -1.51 9.78 -5.66
C SER A 78 -2.73 10.64 -5.37
N ARG A 79 -2.61 11.56 -4.39
CA ARG A 79 -3.63 12.60 -4.16
C ARG A 79 -3.53 13.72 -5.19
N ILE A 80 -2.33 14.05 -5.65
CA ILE A 80 -2.07 15.21 -6.49
C ILE A 80 -1.13 14.78 -7.59
N ASN A 81 -1.65 14.67 -8.82
CA ASN A 81 -0.85 14.32 -9.98
C ASN A 81 -0.15 15.57 -10.53
N ARG A 82 1.06 15.84 -10.04
CA ARG A 82 1.82 17.05 -10.38
C ARG A 82 2.49 17.00 -11.75
N GLN A 83 2.62 15.82 -12.35
CA GLN A 83 3.17 15.66 -13.71
C GLN A 83 2.07 15.15 -14.65
N ALA A 84 2.27 15.33 -15.96
CA ALA A 84 1.36 14.86 -16.99
C ALA A 84 1.43 13.33 -17.24
N SER A 85 2.02 12.56 -16.32
CA SER A 85 2.15 11.12 -16.51
C SER A 85 0.76 10.46 -16.40
N LEU A 86 0.46 9.51 -17.26
CA LEU A 86 -0.80 8.75 -17.23
C LEU A 86 -0.72 7.54 -16.27
N GLY A 87 0.38 7.40 -15.51
CA GLY A 87 0.74 6.21 -14.73
C GLY A 87 0.46 6.28 -13.22
N TYR A 88 -0.50 7.11 -12.79
CA TYR A 88 -0.76 7.38 -11.37
C TYR A 88 -1.66 6.38 -10.65
N PHE A 89 -2.03 5.30 -11.32
CA PHE A 89 -2.84 4.23 -10.75
C PHE A 89 -2.09 2.92 -10.90
N PHE A 90 -2.07 2.10 -9.86
CA PHE A 90 -1.48 0.76 -9.93
C PHE A 90 -2.15 -0.16 -8.92
N ILE A 91 -2.03 -1.47 -9.11
CA ILE A 91 -2.54 -2.46 -8.17
C ILE A 91 -1.38 -3.31 -7.66
N THR A 92 -1.47 -3.78 -6.42
CA THR A 92 -0.45 -4.62 -5.80
C THR A 92 -1.10 -5.67 -4.90
N CYS A 93 -0.40 -6.77 -4.68
CA CYS A 93 -0.73 -7.77 -3.65
C CYS A 93 0.32 -7.82 -2.51
N CYS A 94 1.26 -6.88 -2.48
CA CYS A 94 2.33 -6.83 -1.47
C CYS A 94 2.51 -5.41 -0.94
N LEU A 95 3.45 -5.23 0.00
CA LEU A 95 3.84 -3.93 0.55
C LEU A 95 4.23 -2.96 -0.57
N THR A 96 4.15 -1.66 -0.34
CA THR A 96 4.50 -0.66 -1.37
C THR A 96 5.49 0.37 -0.86
N ASP A 97 6.46 0.70 -1.70
CA ASP A 97 7.29 1.88 -1.47
C ASP A 97 6.47 3.17 -1.64
N ARG A 98 6.80 4.20 -0.85
CA ARG A 98 6.15 5.52 -0.91
C ARG A 98 6.23 6.18 -2.30
N HIS A 99 7.27 5.84 -3.05
CA HIS A 99 7.59 6.43 -4.35
C HIS A 99 7.40 5.41 -5.48
N ILE A 100 6.52 4.42 -5.29
CA ILE A 100 6.29 3.38 -6.29
C ILE A 100 5.90 3.97 -7.66
N LEU A 101 5.09 5.04 -7.73
CA LEU A 101 4.64 5.62 -9.02
C LEU A 101 5.36 6.90 -9.47
N ASP A 102 6.12 7.56 -8.60
CA ASP A 102 6.80 8.81 -8.96
C ASP A 102 8.07 9.02 -8.12
N ASN A 103 8.99 9.83 -8.62
CA ASN A 103 10.25 10.14 -7.97
C ASN A 103 10.13 11.32 -6.98
N ALA A 104 10.33 11.03 -5.70
CA ALA A 104 10.61 11.93 -4.56
C ALA A 104 9.64 13.11 -4.25
N ARG A 105 8.88 13.63 -5.21
CA ARG A 105 8.03 14.83 -5.08
C ARG A 105 6.56 14.52 -4.91
N ASP A 106 6.16 13.28 -5.16
CA ASP A 106 4.81 12.77 -4.93
C ASP A 106 4.86 11.57 -3.99
N SER A 107 3.79 11.39 -3.23
CA SER A 107 3.63 10.29 -2.28
C SER A 107 2.37 9.55 -2.63
N THR A 108 2.50 8.27 -2.91
CA THR A 108 1.36 7.43 -3.21
C THR A 108 0.62 7.06 -1.94
N SER A 109 -0.69 6.94 -2.05
CA SER A 109 -1.57 6.34 -1.07
C SER A 109 -1.94 4.94 -1.54
N LEU A 110 -1.94 4.02 -0.59
CA LEU A 110 -2.37 2.64 -0.77
C LEU A 110 -3.75 2.47 -0.12
N PHE A 111 -4.67 1.87 -0.86
CA PHE A 111 -6.02 1.55 -0.45
C PHE A 111 -6.20 0.02 -0.51
N PRO A 112 -5.93 -0.71 0.59
CA PRO A 112 -6.17 -2.15 0.66
C PRO A 112 -7.65 -2.44 0.48
N LEU A 113 -8.01 -3.54 -0.18
CA LEU A 113 -9.39 -3.99 -0.33
C LEU A 113 -9.96 -4.50 0.99
N TYR A 114 -9.12 -5.20 1.76
CA TYR A 114 -9.46 -5.71 3.07
C TYR A 114 -8.68 -5.01 4.18
N ILE A 115 -9.31 -4.87 5.35
CA ILE A 115 -8.68 -4.44 6.59
C ILE A 115 -8.55 -5.67 7.50
N TYR A 116 -7.39 -5.81 8.10
CA TYR A 116 -7.04 -6.86 9.04
C TYR A 116 -6.94 -6.18 10.43
N PRO A 117 -7.96 -6.30 11.29
CA PRO A 117 -7.98 -5.67 12.59
C PRO A 117 -7.00 -6.35 13.55
N ASP A 118 -6.12 -5.54 14.13
CA ASP A 118 -5.14 -5.99 15.11
C ASP A 118 -5.83 -6.32 16.45
N LYS A 119 -6.25 -7.58 16.62
CA LYS A 119 -6.93 -8.04 17.85
C LYS A 119 -5.96 -8.19 19.03
N ASN A 120 -4.66 -8.27 18.79
CA ASN A 120 -3.64 -8.46 19.83
C ASN A 120 -2.38 -7.64 19.51
N ASN A 121 -2.34 -6.44 20.08
CA ASN A 121 -1.31 -5.40 20.01
C ASN A 121 0.15 -5.81 20.32
N ASN A 122 0.45 -7.09 20.47
CA ASN A 122 1.73 -7.58 21.01
C ASN A 122 2.67 -8.14 19.96
N ASP A 123 2.21 -8.56 18.77
CA ASP A 123 3.13 -9.00 17.72
C ASP A 123 2.49 -9.05 16.31
N LEU A 124 2.75 -8.03 15.49
CA LEU A 124 2.21 -7.86 14.13
C LEU A 124 2.67 -8.93 13.12
N PHE A 125 3.69 -9.72 13.46
CA PHE A 125 4.28 -10.71 12.56
C PHE A 125 3.99 -12.15 12.98
N ASN A 126 3.51 -12.37 14.21
CA ASN A 126 3.31 -13.70 14.79
C ASN A 126 1.83 -14.13 14.89
N GLN A 127 0.91 -13.40 14.24
CA GLN A 127 -0.50 -13.78 14.19
C GLN A 127 -1.02 -13.69 12.77
N HIS A 128 -1.38 -14.84 12.19
CA HIS A 128 -2.23 -14.87 11.01
C HIS A 128 -3.57 -14.24 11.35
N GLN A 129 -3.82 -13.04 10.85
CA GLN A 129 -5.10 -12.37 11.08
C GLN A 129 -6.15 -13.02 10.18
N THR A 130 -6.90 -13.98 10.73
CA THR A 130 -7.85 -14.79 9.94
C THR A 130 -9.14 -14.06 9.62
N GLU A 131 -9.52 -13.07 10.44
CA GLU A 131 -10.71 -12.26 10.21
C GLU A 131 -10.33 -10.98 9.47
N LYS A 132 -10.93 -10.79 8.28
CA LYS A 132 -10.76 -9.60 7.46
C LYS A 132 -12.09 -8.87 7.29
N GLU A 133 -12.02 -7.56 7.33
CA GLU A 133 -13.15 -6.65 7.08
C GLU A 133 -13.01 -6.00 5.71
N LEU A 134 -14.12 -5.56 5.11
CA LEU A 134 -14.09 -4.83 3.84
C LEU A 134 -13.69 -3.37 4.06
N ASN A 135 -12.72 -2.89 3.28
CA ASN A 135 -12.39 -1.46 3.23
C ASN A 135 -13.31 -0.68 2.26
N ILE A 136 -14.58 -1.09 2.19
CA ILE A 136 -15.61 -0.48 1.34
C ILE A 136 -16.83 -0.24 2.22
N GLN A 137 -17.36 0.98 2.18
CA GLN A 137 -18.52 1.34 2.97
C GLN A 137 -19.74 0.48 2.57
N PRO A 138 -20.44 -0.17 3.52
CA PRO A 138 -21.60 -1.04 3.23
C PRO A 138 -22.68 -0.36 2.38
N ALA A 139 -22.91 0.94 2.63
CA ALA A 139 -23.88 1.74 1.89
C ALA A 139 -23.61 1.81 0.37
N LEU A 140 -22.38 1.56 -0.08
CA LEU A 140 -22.08 1.47 -1.51
C LEU A 140 -22.69 0.20 -2.13
N PHE A 141 -22.57 -0.94 -1.45
CA PHE A 141 -23.17 -2.19 -1.92
C PHE A 141 -24.68 -2.08 -2.04
N ASP A 142 -25.34 -1.43 -1.08
CA ASP A 142 -26.79 -1.25 -1.10
C ASP A 142 -27.23 -0.39 -2.29
N LYS A 143 -26.49 0.68 -2.59
CA LYS A 143 -26.72 1.53 -3.75
C LYS A 143 -26.52 0.77 -5.06
N LEU A 144 -25.44 0.03 -5.19
CA LEU A 144 -25.13 -0.75 -6.39
C LEU A 144 -26.16 -1.86 -6.60
N SER A 145 -26.53 -2.57 -5.54
CA SER A 145 -27.55 -3.63 -5.60
C SER A 145 -28.92 -3.08 -5.98
N SER A 146 -29.28 -1.89 -5.49
CA SER A 146 -30.56 -1.25 -5.83
C SER A 146 -30.59 -0.77 -7.28
N HIS A 147 -29.46 -0.33 -7.83
CA HIS A 147 -29.39 0.23 -9.18
C HIS A 147 -29.22 -0.84 -10.27
N TYR A 148 -28.37 -1.85 -10.03
CA TYR A 148 -28.02 -2.87 -11.02
C TYR A 148 -28.73 -4.22 -10.79
N GLY A 149 -29.54 -4.34 -9.73
CA GLY A 149 -30.28 -5.58 -9.42
C GLY A 149 -29.43 -6.73 -8.89
N GLN A 150 -28.12 -6.51 -8.70
CA GLN A 150 -27.17 -7.49 -8.20
C GLN A 150 -26.19 -6.86 -7.22
N LYS A 151 -25.86 -7.58 -6.14
CA LYS A 151 -24.84 -7.15 -5.18
C LYS A 151 -23.47 -7.59 -5.71
N PRO A 152 -22.58 -6.66 -6.09
CA PRO A 152 -21.27 -7.02 -6.61
C PRO A 152 -20.37 -7.59 -5.52
N ALA A 153 -19.42 -8.43 -5.91
CA ALA A 153 -18.30 -8.81 -5.07
C ALA A 153 -17.38 -7.59 -4.82
N PRO A 154 -16.67 -7.52 -3.68
CA PRO A 154 -15.73 -6.43 -3.39
C PRO A 154 -14.69 -6.21 -4.50
N GLU A 155 -14.18 -7.30 -5.07
CA GLU A 155 -13.21 -7.31 -6.15
C GLU A 155 -13.78 -6.71 -7.43
N GLU A 156 -15.06 -6.95 -7.74
CA GLU A 156 -15.72 -6.36 -8.91
C GLU A 156 -15.80 -4.84 -8.81
N ILE A 157 -16.03 -4.30 -7.60
CA ILE A 157 -15.99 -2.86 -7.36
C ILE A 157 -14.57 -2.34 -7.62
N LEU A 158 -13.55 -3.02 -7.10
CA LEU A 158 -12.16 -2.66 -7.32
C LEU A 158 -11.77 -2.71 -8.81
N TYR A 159 -12.17 -3.75 -9.54
CA TYR A 159 -11.93 -3.90 -10.97
C TYR A 159 -12.61 -2.80 -11.78
N TYR A 160 -13.85 -2.45 -11.42
CA TYR A 160 -14.54 -1.32 -12.03
C TYR A 160 -13.78 0.00 -11.82
N ILE A 161 -13.38 0.30 -10.57
CA ILE A 161 -12.60 1.50 -10.25
C ILE A 161 -11.31 1.53 -11.07
N TYR A 162 -10.58 0.41 -11.11
CA TYR A 162 -9.34 0.29 -11.86
C TYR A 162 -9.57 0.48 -13.36
N GLY A 163 -10.61 -0.13 -13.94
CA GLY A 163 -10.98 0.06 -15.34
C GLY A 163 -11.29 1.52 -15.69
N VAL A 164 -12.09 2.20 -14.87
CA VAL A 164 -12.42 3.62 -15.05
C VAL A 164 -11.17 4.50 -15.01
N PHE A 165 -10.26 4.23 -14.09
CA PHE A 165 -8.99 4.96 -13.97
C PHE A 165 -8.06 4.79 -15.16
N TYR A 166 -8.27 3.78 -16.02
CA TYR A 166 -7.53 3.59 -17.27
C TYR A 166 -8.32 3.99 -18.53
N SER A 167 -9.55 4.48 -18.38
CA SER A 167 -10.30 5.06 -19.49
C SER A 167 -9.71 6.41 -19.93
N ASN A 168 -9.42 6.55 -21.22
CA ASN A 168 -8.96 7.82 -21.79
C ASN A 168 -10.02 8.92 -21.59
N ILE A 169 -11.31 8.60 -21.76
CA ILE A 169 -12.42 9.53 -21.56
C ILE A 169 -12.40 10.07 -20.13
N TYR A 170 -12.20 9.20 -19.13
CA TYR A 170 -12.11 9.62 -17.73
C TYR A 170 -10.91 10.56 -17.50
N ARG A 171 -9.72 10.16 -17.95
CA ARG A 171 -8.49 10.92 -17.73
C ARG A 171 -8.52 12.30 -18.39
N GLU A 172 -9.10 12.40 -19.58
CA GLU A 172 -9.28 13.67 -20.30
C GLU A 172 -10.33 14.54 -19.62
N THR A 173 -11.50 13.96 -19.29
CA THR A 173 -12.61 14.70 -18.68
C THR A 173 -12.24 15.28 -17.31
N TYR A 174 -11.51 14.51 -16.50
CA TYR A 174 -11.15 14.89 -15.13
C TYR A 174 -9.69 15.37 -14.98
N ALA A 175 -9.00 15.67 -16.08
CA ALA A 175 -7.57 16.00 -16.08
C ALA A 175 -7.18 17.10 -15.08
N GLU A 176 -7.94 18.20 -15.02
CA GLU A 176 -7.68 19.29 -14.08
C GLU A 176 -7.99 18.90 -12.63
N PHE A 177 -9.00 18.06 -12.42
CA PHE A 177 -9.36 17.59 -11.07
C PHE A 177 -8.31 16.61 -10.50
N LEU A 178 -7.77 15.72 -11.34
CA LEU A 178 -6.72 14.77 -10.94
C LEU A 178 -5.42 15.47 -10.52
N LYS A 179 -5.21 16.74 -10.88
CA LYS A 179 -4.06 17.55 -10.47
C LYS A 179 -4.22 18.14 -9.07
N ILE A 180 -5.42 18.14 -8.48
CA ILE A 180 -5.70 18.90 -7.25
C ILE A 180 -6.15 18.03 -6.07
N ASP A 181 -6.78 16.88 -6.30
CA ASP A 181 -7.25 16.00 -5.24
C ASP A 181 -7.38 14.54 -5.69
N PHE A 182 -7.69 13.65 -4.73
CA PHE A 182 -7.85 12.23 -5.01
C PHE A 182 -8.85 11.96 -6.14
N PRO A 183 -8.60 10.94 -6.98
CA PRO A 183 -9.49 10.59 -8.08
C PRO A 183 -10.88 10.22 -7.55
N ARG A 184 -11.91 10.72 -8.23
CA ARG A 184 -13.31 10.35 -7.96
C ARG A 184 -13.81 9.45 -9.07
N VAL A 185 -14.53 8.39 -8.72
CA VAL A 185 -14.99 7.39 -9.67
C VAL A 185 -16.44 7.69 -10.05
N PRO A 186 -16.74 8.06 -11.30
CA PRO A 186 -18.13 8.15 -11.77
C PRO A 186 -18.74 6.76 -11.92
N PHE A 187 -20.05 6.66 -11.68
CA PHE A 187 -20.84 5.53 -12.16
C PHE A 187 -21.32 5.86 -13.56
N THR A 188 -20.87 5.08 -14.55
CA THR A 188 -21.28 5.28 -15.94
C THR A 188 -22.75 4.89 -16.09
N ALA A 189 -23.51 5.66 -16.86
CA ALA A 189 -24.83 5.23 -17.28
C ALA A 189 -24.71 3.89 -18.01
N VAL A 190 -25.65 2.98 -17.76
CA VAL A 190 -25.82 1.80 -18.60
C VAL A 190 -26.21 2.33 -19.99
N TYR A 191 -25.35 2.15 -20.98
CA TYR A 191 -25.75 2.32 -22.37
C TYR A 191 -26.42 1.01 -22.78
N ASP A 192 -27.73 1.06 -23.00
CA ASP A 192 -28.49 0.00 -23.67
C ASP A 192 -27.95 -0.28 -25.08
#